data_AF-A0A7W7RJM8-F1
#
_entry.id   AF-A0A7W7RJM8-F1
#
_cell.length_a   1.000
_cell.length_b   1.000
_cell.length_c   1.000
_cell.angle_alpha   90.00
_cell.angle_beta   90.00
_cell.angle_gamma   90.00
#
_symmetry.space_group_name_H-M   'P 1'
#
loop_
_entity.id
_entity.type
_entity.pdbx_description
1 polymer ?
#
loop_
_entity_poly.entity_id
_entity_poly.type
_entity_poly.pdbx_seq_one_letter_code
_entity_poly.pdbx_strand_id
1 'polypeptide(L)'
;MQNWRVEYDLIDKRQSNTSVSRTASYLKAKWNRDAVIREVHIFGVTRTLPASERKELSKCIGGEFVGFSEQALTSSVISAVENILGKEAANYLEVEADNTGKVSIFVARGSSSHEESYSEFHFGAGEASVIRIVSKIESAEPGALILIEEIENGLHPVATQRLVEYLIDVARRKACQVIFTTHSNDAIAPLPTNAVWATYKGNVTQGKLDVAALRTLTGEINARLAIFTEDKFGSLVADVTLRAYTESKNLDRASIEIHGLNGASSARDHMRHHNSNPVYKFPSIALLDGDKREESGYEPDFIQIPSNEEHTEIAHDIVYIPGTTMPETYIIDKIFHNIEVKPNLLGKLTVALQLDTPMQNRVREVTEERYYSNRERHLIFSQIGEDLDFLSEDVVKRAFVTTWAYAFPEDVEAIWNPCRTLLPRLNN
;
A
#
# COMPACT_ATOMS: atom_id res chain seq x y z
N MET A 1 -23.61 17.07 12.35
CA MET A 1 -23.16 16.49 13.64
C MET A 1 -23.85 17.18 14.82
N GLN A 2 -25.19 17.17 14.94
CA GLN A 2 -25.86 17.65 16.16
C GLN A 2 -26.01 16.49 17.16
N ASN A 3 -26.09 16.78 18.46
CA ASN A 3 -26.41 15.82 19.53
C ASN A 3 -25.32 14.80 19.86
N TRP A 4 -24.07 15.25 19.97
CA TRP A 4 -22.99 14.43 20.51
C TRP A 4 -22.37 15.04 21.77
N ARG A 5 -21.89 14.16 22.65
CA ARG A 5 -21.22 14.46 23.91
C ARG A 5 -20.04 13.51 24.05
N VAL A 6 -18.87 14.04 24.38
CA VAL A 6 -17.67 13.29 24.73
C VAL A 6 -17.30 13.66 26.14
N GLU A 7 -17.23 12.65 27.00
CA GLU A 7 -16.76 12.74 28.38
C GLU A 7 -15.41 12.03 28.46
N TYR A 8 -14.44 12.64 29.13
CA TYR A 8 -13.13 12.05 29.34
C TYR A 8 -12.57 12.47 30.69
N ASP A 9 -11.89 11.53 31.34
CA ASP A 9 -11.25 11.76 32.63
C ASP A 9 -9.76 12.00 32.44
N LEU A 10 -9.25 12.97 33.18
CA LEU A 10 -7.84 13.30 33.22
C LEU A 10 -7.26 12.85 34.54
N ILE A 11 -6.06 12.29 34.48
CA ILE A 11 -5.30 11.93 35.66
C ILE A 11 -4.28 13.05 35.91
N ASP A 12 -4.51 13.87 36.93
CA ASP A 12 -3.49 14.82 37.37
C ASP A 12 -2.47 14.10 38.25
N LYS A 13 -1.32 13.74 37.68
CA LYS A 13 -0.25 13.04 38.41
C LYS A 13 0.36 13.86 39.56
N ARG A 14 0.07 15.16 39.66
CA ARG A 14 0.52 16.03 40.76
C ARG A 14 -0.37 15.94 42.00
N GLN A 15 -1.60 15.44 41.87
CA GLN A 15 -2.52 15.23 42.96
C GLN A 15 -2.86 13.74 43.05
N SER A 16 -2.62 13.12 44.21
CA SER A 16 -2.90 11.70 44.40
C SER A 16 -4.38 11.40 44.14
N ASN A 17 -4.66 10.63 43.08
CA ASN A 17 -5.95 9.98 42.76
C ASN A 17 -7.18 10.86 42.49
N THR A 18 -7.02 12.13 42.08
CA THR A 18 -8.16 12.93 41.60
C THR A 18 -8.29 12.81 40.08
N SER A 19 -9.27 12.03 39.61
CA SER A 19 -9.71 12.12 38.21
C SER A 19 -10.49 13.41 38.01
N VAL A 20 -10.13 14.17 36.98
CA VAL A 20 -10.81 15.40 36.61
C VAL A 20 -11.62 15.12 35.34
N SER A 21 -12.94 15.01 35.49
CA SER A 21 -13.82 14.77 34.35
C SER A 21 -14.03 16.06 33.54
N ARG A 22 -13.98 15.93 32.21
CA ARG A 22 -14.21 17.02 31.25
C ARG A 22 -15.26 16.59 30.25
N THR A 23 -16.09 17.54 29.83
CA THR A 23 -17.16 17.30 28.87
C THR A 23 -17.05 18.27 27.70
N ALA A 24 -16.96 17.73 26.49
CA ALA A 24 -17.21 18.46 25.26
C ALA A 24 -18.55 18.01 24.67
N SER A 25 -19.44 18.94 24.35
CA SER A 25 -20.70 18.58 23.68
C SER A 25 -21.12 19.61 22.65
N TYR A 26 -21.87 19.14 21.66
CA TYR A 26 -22.45 19.98 20.63
C TYR A 26 -23.96 19.69 20.54
N LEU A 27 -24.66 20.17 21.58
CA LEU A 27 -26.10 20.04 21.73
C LEU A 27 -26.77 21.23 21.04
N LYS A 28 -27.82 20.98 20.23
CA LYS A 28 -28.62 22.04 19.58
C LYS A 28 -27.78 23.07 18.81
N ALA A 29 -26.78 22.61 18.08
CA ALA A 29 -25.85 23.44 17.31
C ALA A 29 -25.01 24.45 18.13
N LYS A 30 -24.88 24.25 19.45
CA LYS A 30 -24.03 25.06 20.33
C LYS A 30 -22.94 24.23 20.98
N TRP A 31 -21.71 24.76 20.95
CA TRP A 31 -20.57 24.16 21.60
C TRP A 31 -20.59 24.45 23.11
N ASN A 32 -20.57 23.41 23.92
CA ASN A 32 -20.15 23.47 25.31
C ASN A 32 -18.76 22.83 25.39
N ARG A 33 -17.76 23.61 25.81
CA ARG A 33 -16.35 23.23 25.81
C ARG A 33 -15.79 23.43 27.22
N ASP A 34 -16.10 22.50 28.11
CA ASP A 34 -15.29 22.31 29.31
C ASP A 34 -14.15 21.35 28.96
N ALA A 35 -13.22 21.84 28.14
CA ALA A 35 -12.08 21.08 27.64
C ALA A 35 -10.78 21.52 28.32
N VAL A 36 -9.80 20.63 28.34
CA VAL A 36 -8.47 20.95 28.87
C VAL A 36 -7.80 22.03 28.04
N ILE A 37 -7.28 23.05 28.72
CA ILE A 37 -6.38 24.01 28.11
C ILE A 37 -5.02 23.32 27.96
N ARG A 38 -4.65 23.00 26.72
CA ARG A 38 -3.35 22.45 26.34
C ARG A 38 -2.98 22.93 24.95
N GLU A 39 -1.68 22.93 24.66
CA GLU A 39 -1.18 23.20 23.32
C GLU A 39 -1.68 22.12 22.34
N VAL A 40 -2.07 22.52 21.13
CA VAL A 40 -2.56 21.62 20.08
C VAL A 40 -1.81 21.91 18.79
N HIS A 41 -1.24 20.86 18.19
CA HIS A 41 -0.64 20.91 16.87
C HIS A 41 -1.43 20.03 15.90
N ILE A 42 -1.70 20.57 14.71
CA ILE A 42 -2.44 19.90 13.65
C ILE A 42 -1.58 19.88 12.40
N PHE A 43 -1.30 18.68 11.90
CA PHE A 43 -0.54 18.43 10.68
C PHE A 43 -1.49 17.81 9.65
N GLY A 44 -2.08 18.66 8.80
CA GLY A 44 -2.99 18.21 7.73
C GLY A 44 -2.24 17.63 6.53
N VAL A 45 -2.99 17.03 5.59
CA VAL A 45 -2.42 16.42 4.36
C VAL A 45 -1.70 17.41 3.44
N THR A 46 -2.03 18.70 3.51
CA THR A 46 -1.38 19.75 2.68
C THR A 46 0.13 19.87 2.89
N ARG A 47 0.66 19.32 3.99
CA ARG A 47 2.10 19.28 4.29
C ARG A 47 2.92 18.38 3.35
N THR A 48 2.28 17.57 2.51
CA THR A 48 2.97 16.71 1.54
C THR A 48 2.96 17.30 0.14
N LEU A 49 2.37 18.49 -0.05
CA LEU A 49 2.52 19.23 -1.29
C LEU A 49 3.97 19.69 -1.46
N PRO A 50 4.58 19.47 -2.64
CA PRO A 50 5.89 20.02 -2.97
C PRO A 50 5.94 21.52 -2.71
N ALA A 51 7.11 22.03 -2.34
CA ALA A 51 7.26 23.45 -2.04
C ALA A 51 6.85 24.36 -3.21
N SER A 52 7.05 23.90 -4.45
CA SER A 52 6.64 24.58 -5.69
C SER A 52 5.11 24.74 -5.84
N GLU A 53 4.33 23.86 -5.21
CA GLU A 53 2.85 23.86 -5.29
C GLU A 53 2.19 24.61 -4.13
N ARG A 54 2.96 25.04 -3.13
CA ARG A 54 2.45 25.80 -1.98
C ARG A 54 2.35 27.27 -2.28
N LYS A 55 1.13 27.81 -2.26
CA LYS A 55 0.86 29.23 -2.52
C LYS A 55 1.61 30.14 -1.56
N GLU A 56 1.77 29.75 -0.30
CA GLU A 56 2.53 30.52 0.69
C GLU A 56 4.04 30.61 0.37
N LEU A 57 4.60 29.62 -0.32
CA LEU A 57 6.03 29.58 -0.68
C LEU A 57 6.32 30.23 -2.04
N SER A 58 5.31 30.75 -2.74
CA SER A 58 5.47 31.37 -4.06
C SER A 58 6.48 32.54 -4.08
N LYS A 59 6.65 33.23 -2.94
CA LYS A 59 7.65 34.30 -2.76
C LYS A 59 9.10 33.80 -2.72
N CYS A 60 9.30 32.50 -2.50
CA CYS A 60 10.62 31.86 -2.38
C CYS A 60 11.03 31.12 -3.67
N ILE A 61 10.22 31.15 -4.73
CA ILE A 61 10.44 30.40 -6.01
C ILE A 61 11.40 31.13 -6.97
N GLY A 62 11.82 32.36 -6.67
CA GLY A 62 12.74 33.14 -7.51
C GLY A 62 14.21 32.72 -7.39
N GLY A 63 15.02 33.02 -8.42
CA GLY A 63 16.46 32.69 -8.45
C GLY A 63 17.32 33.45 -7.41
N GLU A 64 16.79 34.51 -6.81
CA GLU A 64 17.43 35.27 -5.72
C GLU A 64 16.46 35.38 -4.53
N PHE A 65 16.53 34.43 -3.61
CA PHE A 65 15.83 34.48 -2.33
C PHE A 65 16.81 34.88 -1.23
N VAL A 66 16.49 35.94 -0.48
CA VAL A 66 17.25 36.39 0.71
C VAL A 66 16.37 36.18 1.93
N GLY A 67 16.77 35.26 2.81
CA GLY A 67 16.11 35.01 4.08
C GLY A 67 16.28 36.17 5.06
N PHE A 68 15.30 36.34 5.95
CA PHE A 68 15.35 37.31 7.03
C PHE A 68 16.27 36.84 8.17
N SER A 69 16.18 35.56 8.53
CA SER A 69 17.03 34.93 9.54
C SER A 69 17.20 33.44 9.28
N GLU A 70 18.32 32.89 9.76
CA GLU A 70 18.61 31.46 9.73
C GLU A 70 18.66 30.88 11.14
N GLN A 71 18.08 29.70 11.31
CA GLN A 71 18.09 28.95 12.56
C GLN A 71 18.54 27.51 12.29
N ALA A 72 19.56 27.07 13.02
CA ALA A 72 20.00 25.68 12.98
C ALA A 72 18.98 24.79 13.70
N LEU A 73 18.81 23.56 13.21
CA LEU A 73 18.00 22.56 13.91
C LEU A 73 18.66 22.19 15.24
N THR A 74 17.85 21.92 16.26
CA THR A 74 18.34 21.46 17.57
C THR A 74 18.85 20.02 17.49
N SER A 75 19.70 19.61 18.44
CA SER A 75 20.26 18.25 18.45
C SER A 75 19.20 17.15 18.58
N SER A 76 18.10 17.40 19.30
CA SER A 76 16.98 16.47 19.39
C SER A 76 16.25 16.31 18.05
N VAL A 77 16.07 17.42 17.32
CA VAL A 77 15.45 17.41 15.99
C VAL A 77 16.33 16.68 15.00
N ILE A 78 17.63 17.00 14.96
CA ILE A 78 18.59 16.33 14.06
C ILE A 78 18.55 14.82 14.30
N SER A 79 18.77 14.37 15.54
CA SER A 79 18.81 12.94 15.85
C SER A 79 17.50 12.21 15.49
N ALA A 80 16.34 12.84 15.70
CA ALA A 80 15.06 12.25 15.33
C ALA A 80 14.88 12.18 13.79
N VAL A 81 15.20 13.25 13.07
CA VAL A 81 15.11 13.29 11.59
C VAL A 81 16.05 12.25 10.97
N GLU A 82 17.30 12.14 11.44
CA GLU A 82 18.27 11.17 10.92
C GLU A 82 17.82 9.74 11.14
N ASN A 83 17.27 9.44 12.32
CA ASN A 83 16.70 8.13 12.59
C ASN A 83 15.53 7.82 11.65
N ILE A 84 14.59 8.75 11.47
CA ILE A 84 13.39 8.53 10.64
C ILE A 84 13.75 8.38 9.17
N LEU A 85 14.57 9.28 8.62
CA LEU A 85 14.87 9.35 7.19
C LEU A 85 16.07 8.49 6.77
N GLY A 86 16.95 8.13 7.70
CA GLY A 86 18.20 7.41 7.39
C GLY A 86 19.21 8.24 6.60
N LYS A 87 19.17 9.57 6.73
CA LYS A 87 20.08 10.53 6.08
C LYS A 87 20.64 11.49 7.12
N GLU A 88 21.80 12.08 6.84
CA GLU A 88 22.39 13.13 7.67
C GLU A 88 21.52 14.40 7.62
N ALA A 89 21.19 14.95 8.78
CA ALA A 89 20.33 16.13 8.92
C ALA A 89 21.04 17.31 9.62
N ALA A 90 22.30 17.12 10.04
CA ALA A 90 23.09 18.14 10.71
C ALA A 90 23.27 19.42 9.87
N ASN A 91 23.24 19.30 8.54
CA ASN A 91 23.42 20.41 7.61
C ASN A 91 22.10 21.12 7.24
N TYR A 92 20.97 20.71 7.83
CA TYR A 92 19.69 21.38 7.62
C TYR A 92 19.54 22.60 8.53
N LEU A 93 18.99 23.67 7.96
CA LEU A 93 18.62 24.91 8.64
C LEU A 93 17.24 25.34 8.18
N GLU A 94 16.55 26.04 9.07
CA GLU A 94 15.31 26.73 8.78
C GLU A 94 15.62 28.20 8.47
N VAL A 95 15.08 28.70 7.36
CA VAL A 95 15.25 30.08 6.92
C VAL A 95 13.89 30.75 6.87
N GLU A 96 13.71 31.80 7.68
CA GLU A 96 12.50 32.61 7.67
C GLU A 96 12.49 33.54 6.47
N ALA A 97 11.38 33.58 5.73
CA ALA A 97 11.21 34.42 4.55
C ALA A 97 10.79 35.86 4.87
N ASP A 98 10.25 36.09 6.07
CA ASP A 98 9.87 37.42 6.54
C ASP A 98 10.03 37.57 8.05
N ASN A 99 9.97 38.81 8.53
CA ASN A 99 10.07 39.14 9.96
C ASN A 99 8.86 38.69 10.80
N THR A 100 7.85 38.06 10.18
CA THR A 100 6.65 37.59 10.87
C THR A 100 6.78 36.13 11.31
N GLY A 101 7.82 35.43 10.81
CA GLY A 101 8.06 34.00 11.07
C GLY A 101 6.96 33.08 10.54
N LYS A 102 6.04 33.59 9.70
CA LYS A 102 4.90 32.81 9.19
C LYS A 102 5.25 31.94 8.00
N VAL A 103 6.31 32.31 7.29
CA VAL A 103 6.78 31.59 6.10
C VAL A 103 8.24 31.25 6.32
N SER A 104 8.55 29.96 6.38
CA SER A 104 9.90 29.43 6.49
C SER A 104 10.11 28.30 5.49
N ILE A 105 11.34 28.18 5.01
CA ILE A 105 11.80 27.08 4.17
C ILE A 105 12.97 26.36 4.83
N PHE A 106 13.12 25.08 4.55
CA PHE A 106 14.34 24.35 4.92
C PHE A 106 15.42 24.50 3.84
N VAL A 107 16.68 24.53 4.27
CA VAL A 107 17.86 24.59 3.39
C VAL A 107 18.87 23.56 3.88
N ALA A 108 19.47 22.81 2.96
CA ALA A 108 20.59 21.94 3.20
C ALA A 108 21.86 22.64 2.73
N ARG A 109 22.78 22.92 3.66
CA ARG A 109 24.10 23.46 3.31
C ARG A 109 25.01 22.35 2.79
N GLY A 110 25.78 22.66 1.76
CA GLY A 110 26.87 21.80 1.31
C GLY A 110 27.90 21.60 2.42
N SER A 111 28.40 20.39 2.57
CA SER A 111 29.36 19.98 3.61
C SER A 111 30.76 20.58 3.38
N SER A 112 31.01 21.07 2.16
CA SER A 112 32.27 21.68 1.72
C SER A 112 32.01 22.88 0.81
N SER A 113 33.03 23.72 0.58
CA SER A 113 32.95 24.89 -0.31
C SER A 113 32.66 24.56 -1.79
N HIS A 114 32.61 23.27 -2.14
CA HIS A 114 32.36 22.76 -3.49
C HIS A 114 31.03 22.02 -3.64
N GLU A 115 30.29 21.80 -2.55
CA GLU A 115 28.96 21.19 -2.61
C GLU A 115 27.89 22.28 -2.67
N GLU A 116 27.01 22.19 -3.67
CA GLU A 116 25.92 23.13 -3.85
C GLU A 116 24.89 22.97 -2.73
N SER A 117 24.52 24.10 -2.11
CA SER A 117 23.42 24.12 -1.14
C SER A 117 22.09 24.08 -1.87
N TYR A 118 21.13 23.34 -1.34
CA TYR A 118 19.82 23.20 -1.95
C TYR A 118 18.70 23.49 -0.95
N SER A 119 17.61 24.07 -1.44
CA SER A 119 16.46 24.47 -0.64
C SER A 119 15.37 23.38 -0.59
N GLU A 120 14.34 23.59 0.23
CA GLU A 120 13.15 22.73 0.36
C GLU A 120 12.48 22.43 -1.00
N PHE A 121 12.68 23.26 -2.02
CA PHE A 121 12.23 23.02 -3.39
C PHE A 121 12.87 21.80 -4.06
N HIS A 122 14.02 21.35 -3.56
CA HIS A 122 14.73 20.15 -4.02
C HIS A 122 14.53 18.97 -3.06
N PHE A 123 13.86 19.18 -1.92
CA PHE A 123 13.60 18.13 -0.95
C PHE A 123 12.46 17.24 -1.46
N GLY A 124 12.50 15.95 -1.15
CA GLY A 124 11.31 15.11 -1.29
C GLY A 124 10.18 15.64 -0.41
N ALA A 125 8.94 15.60 -0.89
CA ALA A 125 7.81 16.14 -0.13
C ALA A 125 7.64 15.50 1.26
N GLY A 126 8.02 14.21 1.39
CA GLY A 126 8.09 13.51 2.67
C GLY A 126 9.20 13.99 3.60
N GLU A 127 10.36 14.38 3.06
CA GLU A 127 11.53 14.82 3.84
C GLU A 127 11.23 16.14 4.58
N ALA A 128 10.73 17.13 3.85
CA ALA A 128 10.31 18.40 4.44
C ALA A 128 9.16 18.23 5.46
N SER A 129 8.24 17.30 5.20
CA SER A 129 7.14 16.95 6.11
C SER A 129 7.67 16.40 7.45
N VAL A 130 8.62 15.44 7.42
CA VAL A 130 9.21 14.88 8.65
C VAL A 130 9.93 15.95 9.46
N ILE A 131 10.79 16.76 8.83
CA ILE A 131 11.53 17.82 9.53
C ILE A 131 10.54 18.77 10.22
N ARG A 132 9.49 19.19 9.52
CA ARG A 132 8.47 20.10 10.07
C ARG A 132 7.69 19.50 11.23
N ILE A 133 7.30 18.23 11.14
CA ILE A 133 6.62 17.50 12.22
C ILE A 133 7.52 17.42 13.45
N VAL A 134 8.75 16.94 13.28
CA VAL A 134 9.71 16.74 14.36
C VAL A 134 10.07 18.07 15.02
N SER A 135 10.43 19.11 14.25
CA SER A 135 10.75 20.44 14.79
C SER A 135 9.62 20.99 15.66
N LYS A 136 8.38 20.88 15.17
CA LYS A 136 7.23 21.42 15.90
C LYS A 136 6.92 20.62 17.15
N ILE A 137 7.00 19.28 17.09
CA ILE A 137 6.81 18.40 18.25
C ILE A 137 7.91 18.59 19.29
N GLU A 138 9.17 18.74 18.90
CA GLU A 138 10.27 18.98 19.84
C GLU A 138 10.19 20.37 20.48
N SER A 139 9.56 21.35 19.84
CA SER A 139 9.25 22.65 20.46
C SER A 139 8.02 22.65 21.38
N ALA A 140 7.16 21.62 21.29
CA ALA A 140 5.88 21.59 22.02
C ALA A 140 6.06 21.38 23.54
N GLU A 141 5.17 22.01 24.30
CA GLU A 141 5.08 21.89 25.76
C GLU A 141 4.65 20.48 26.21
N PRO A 142 5.08 20.01 27.40
CA PRO A 142 4.61 18.73 27.94
C PRO A 142 3.08 18.65 28.06
N GLY A 143 2.50 17.52 27.66
CA GLY A 143 1.05 17.31 27.66
C GLY A 143 0.30 17.86 26.44
N ALA A 144 1.01 18.30 25.40
CA ALA A 144 0.40 18.76 24.14
C ALA A 144 -0.42 17.65 23.44
N LEU A 145 -1.40 18.09 22.65
CA LEU A 145 -2.15 17.24 21.72
C LEU A 145 -1.57 17.38 20.31
N ILE A 146 -1.20 16.27 19.71
CA ILE A 146 -0.60 16.20 18.39
C ILE A 146 -1.58 15.43 17.49
N LEU A 147 -2.06 16.09 16.44
CA LEU A 147 -3.00 15.53 15.47
C LEU A 147 -2.34 15.47 14.09
N ILE A 148 -2.27 14.28 13.48
CA ILE A 148 -1.63 14.09 12.17
C ILE A 148 -2.60 13.37 11.21
N GLU A 149 -2.87 13.96 10.06
CA GLU A 149 -3.68 13.31 9.01
C GLU A 149 -2.78 12.51 8.06
N GLU A 150 -3.16 11.28 7.72
CA GLU A 150 -2.44 10.38 6.80
C GLU A 150 -0.93 10.39 7.05
N ILE A 151 -0.53 9.82 8.18
CA ILE A 151 0.86 9.89 8.66
C ILE A 151 1.89 9.38 7.64
N GLU A 152 1.50 8.41 6.82
CA GLU A 152 2.31 7.76 5.78
C GLU A 152 2.50 8.61 4.51
N ASN A 153 1.72 9.67 4.34
CA ASN A 153 1.64 10.37 3.07
C ASN A 153 3.02 10.98 2.70
N GLY A 154 3.51 10.64 1.50
CA GLY A 154 4.81 11.05 0.98
C GLY A 154 6.02 10.32 1.58
N LEU A 155 5.84 9.28 2.41
CA LEU A 155 6.91 8.55 3.08
C LEU A 155 7.06 7.11 2.57
N HIS A 156 8.32 6.64 2.57
CA HIS A 156 8.62 5.23 2.36
C HIS A 156 8.13 4.39 3.57
N PRO A 157 7.63 3.15 3.39
CA PRO A 157 7.18 2.26 4.46
C PRO A 157 8.05 2.25 5.72
N VAL A 158 9.37 2.13 5.56
CA VAL A 158 10.34 2.14 6.66
C VAL A 158 10.35 3.48 7.41
N ALA A 159 10.29 4.61 6.70
CA ALA A 159 10.26 5.93 7.33
C ALA A 159 8.94 6.15 8.09
N THR A 160 7.82 5.62 7.57
CA THR A 160 6.53 5.62 8.26
C THR A 160 6.59 4.87 9.59
N GLN A 161 7.18 3.67 9.61
CA GLN A 161 7.37 2.89 10.85
C GLN A 161 8.20 3.68 11.87
N ARG A 162 9.35 4.21 11.44
CA ARG A 162 10.25 4.98 12.32
C ARG A 162 9.64 6.28 12.83
N LEU A 163 8.82 6.95 12.02
CA LEU A 163 8.07 8.13 12.47
C LEU A 163 7.08 7.76 13.59
N VAL A 164 6.38 6.63 13.46
CA VAL A 164 5.48 6.14 14.52
C VAL A 164 6.24 5.76 15.78
N GLU A 165 7.39 5.08 15.66
CA GLU A 165 8.27 4.78 16.79
C GLU A 165 8.74 6.05 17.52
N TYR A 166 9.14 7.07 16.75
CA TYR A 166 9.47 8.39 17.29
C TYR A 166 8.28 9.01 18.05
N LEU A 167 7.06 8.95 17.50
CA LEU A 167 5.88 9.50 18.17
C LEU A 167 5.53 8.74 19.47
N ILE A 168 5.76 7.42 19.52
CA ILE A 168 5.61 6.63 20.76
C ILE A 168 6.61 7.11 21.82
N ASP A 169 7.86 7.36 21.43
CA ASP A 169 8.89 7.89 22.31
C ASP A 169 8.53 9.30 22.83
N VAL A 170 8.11 10.21 21.94
CA VAL A 170 7.61 11.55 22.31
C VAL A 170 6.47 11.46 23.31
N ALA A 171 5.47 10.60 23.06
CA ALA A 171 4.32 10.44 23.95
C ALA A 171 4.76 10.03 25.36
N ARG A 172 5.81 9.22 25.48
CA ARG A 172 6.39 8.81 26.77
C ARG A 172 7.19 9.94 27.42
N ARG A 173 8.10 10.58 26.68
CA ARG A 173 9.01 11.61 27.23
C ARG A 173 8.30 12.90 27.61
N LYS A 174 7.37 13.36 26.76
CA LYS A 174 6.68 14.66 26.94
C LYS A 174 5.27 14.52 27.50
N ALA A 175 4.82 13.30 27.80
CA ALA A 175 3.44 13.01 28.19
C ALA A 175 2.39 13.56 27.19
N CYS A 176 2.76 13.68 25.92
CA CYS A 176 1.87 14.16 24.86
C CYS A 176 0.86 13.08 24.47
N GLN A 177 -0.30 13.54 24.01
CA GLN A 177 -1.27 12.67 23.33
C GLN A 177 -1.09 12.82 21.84
N VAL A 178 -0.83 11.72 21.15
CA VAL A 178 -0.72 11.68 19.68
C VAL A 178 -1.91 10.93 19.13
N ILE A 179 -2.63 11.53 18.19
CA ILE A 179 -3.70 10.90 17.41
C ILE A 179 -3.38 11.12 15.95
N PHE A 180 -3.38 10.04 15.16
CA PHE A 180 -3.17 10.16 13.74
C PHE A 180 -4.13 9.26 12.95
N THR A 181 -4.36 9.62 11.70
CA THR A 181 -5.08 8.76 10.74
C THR A 181 -4.08 8.09 9.81
N THR A 182 -4.40 6.87 9.37
CA THR A 182 -3.57 6.10 8.45
C THR A 182 -4.37 5.06 7.69
N HIS A 183 -3.98 4.81 6.44
CA HIS A 183 -4.35 3.67 5.63
C HIS A 183 -3.19 2.65 5.50
N SER A 184 -2.02 2.96 6.07
CA SER A 184 -0.81 2.16 5.94
C SER A 184 -0.67 1.12 7.05
N ASN A 185 -0.47 -0.14 6.67
CA ASN A 185 -0.11 -1.20 7.58
C ASN A 185 1.27 -0.97 8.24
N ASP A 186 2.17 -0.23 7.57
CA ASP A 186 3.48 0.16 8.11
C ASP A 186 3.34 1.13 9.29
N ALA A 187 2.40 2.08 9.24
CA ALA A 187 2.13 2.96 10.37
C ALA A 187 1.51 2.20 11.57
N ILE A 188 0.75 1.14 11.29
CA ILE A 188 0.07 0.33 12.32
C ILE A 188 1.05 -0.65 12.99
N ALA A 189 2.07 -1.13 12.27
CA ALA A 189 2.96 -2.19 12.73
C ALA A 189 3.62 -1.92 14.10
N PRO A 190 4.17 -0.72 14.40
CA PRO A 190 4.85 -0.45 15.68
C PRO A 190 3.91 -0.24 16.87
N LEU A 191 2.63 0.07 16.61
CA LEU A 191 1.67 0.36 17.68
C LEU A 191 1.33 -0.90 18.50
N PRO A 192 0.87 -0.79 19.75
CA PRO A 192 0.20 -1.90 20.42
C PRO A 192 -1.27 -2.03 19.96
N THR A 193 -1.85 -3.22 20.07
CA THR A 193 -3.23 -3.53 19.64
C THR A 193 -4.29 -2.57 20.21
N ASN A 194 -4.11 -2.14 21.46
CA ASN A 194 -5.03 -1.21 22.13
C ASN A 194 -4.89 0.26 21.67
N ALA A 195 -3.84 0.62 20.95
CA ALA A 195 -3.67 1.96 20.40
C ALA A 195 -4.33 2.14 19.02
N VAL A 196 -4.78 1.05 18.39
CA VAL A 196 -5.36 1.07 17.04
C VAL A 196 -6.88 1.09 17.15
N TRP A 197 -7.50 2.08 16.51
CA TRP A 197 -8.95 2.24 16.43
C TRP A 197 -9.35 2.30 14.95
N ALA A 198 -10.15 1.34 14.52
CA ALA A 198 -10.68 1.26 13.18
C ALA A 198 -12.07 1.89 13.12
N THR A 199 -12.29 2.79 12.16
CA THR A 199 -13.61 3.40 11.92
C THR A 199 -14.19 2.89 10.60
N TYR A 200 -15.44 2.43 10.59
CA TYR A 200 -16.12 1.95 9.39
C TYR A 200 -17.64 2.14 9.50
N LYS A 201 -18.28 2.77 8.51
CA LYS A 201 -19.73 3.07 8.49
C LYS A 201 -20.27 3.71 9.79
N GLY A 202 -19.46 4.56 10.42
CA GLY A 202 -19.80 5.20 11.69
C GLY A 202 -19.64 4.32 12.94
N ASN A 203 -19.22 3.06 12.78
CA ASN A 203 -18.84 2.18 13.88
C ASN A 203 -17.33 2.29 14.14
N VAL A 204 -16.94 2.07 15.40
CA VAL A 204 -15.55 2.14 15.83
C VAL A 204 -15.19 0.86 16.58
N THR A 205 -14.11 0.20 16.19
CA THR A 205 -13.60 -1.03 16.83
C THR A 205 -12.13 -0.85 17.22
N GLN A 206 -11.74 -1.33 18.40
CA GLN A 206 -10.37 -1.24 18.90
C GLN A 206 -9.60 -2.55 18.62
N GLY A 207 -8.40 -2.45 18.04
CA GLY A 207 -7.53 -3.59 17.76
C GLY A 207 -6.64 -3.41 16.53
N LYS A 208 -5.47 -4.08 16.51
CA LYS A 208 -4.68 -4.38 15.30
C LYS A 208 -5.49 -5.33 14.42
N LEU A 209 -6.45 -4.79 13.72
CA LEU A 209 -7.06 -5.47 12.61
C LEU A 209 -6.43 -4.85 11.37
N ASP A 210 -5.72 -5.66 10.59
CA ASP A 210 -5.35 -5.29 9.22
C ASP A 210 -6.61 -4.78 8.50
N VAL A 211 -6.50 -3.80 7.61
CA VAL A 211 -7.64 -3.31 6.81
C VAL A 211 -8.32 -4.47 6.06
N ALA A 212 -7.54 -5.47 5.66
CA ALA A 212 -8.05 -6.74 5.14
C ALA A 212 -8.83 -7.54 6.20
N ALA A 213 -8.32 -7.64 7.43
CA ALA A 213 -9.02 -8.31 8.53
C ALA A 213 -10.31 -7.57 8.96
N LEU A 214 -10.35 -6.22 8.93
CA LEU A 214 -11.57 -5.45 9.17
C LEU A 214 -12.64 -5.74 8.13
N ARG A 215 -12.28 -5.81 6.84
CA ARG A 215 -13.21 -6.17 5.75
C ARG A 215 -13.73 -7.61 5.89
N THR A 216 -12.87 -8.55 6.30
CA THR A 216 -13.23 -9.96 6.56
C THR A 216 -14.09 -10.12 7.83
N LEU A 217 -13.78 -9.39 8.91
CA LEU A 217 -14.49 -9.48 10.19
C LEU A 217 -15.82 -8.72 10.21
N THR A 218 -15.98 -7.70 9.36
CA THR A 218 -17.24 -6.95 9.20
C THR A 218 -18.22 -7.62 8.23
N GLY A 219 -17.81 -8.69 7.54
CA GLY A 219 -18.65 -9.39 6.57
C GLY A 219 -18.93 -8.60 5.29
N GLU A 220 -18.17 -7.52 5.03
CA GLU A 220 -18.27 -6.74 3.79
C GLU A 220 -17.02 -6.89 2.93
N ILE A 221 -16.82 -8.12 2.47
CA ILE A 221 -16.58 -8.33 1.05
C ILE A 221 -17.91 -8.87 0.53
N ASN A 222 -18.82 -7.99 0.10
CA ASN A 222 -19.85 -8.47 -0.82
C ASN A 222 -19.10 -8.69 -2.13
N ALA A 223 -18.62 -9.92 -2.34
CA ALA A 223 -18.04 -10.32 -3.60
C ALA A 223 -18.94 -9.82 -4.73
N ARG A 224 -18.34 -9.10 -5.67
CA ARG A 224 -19.01 -8.62 -6.89
C ARG A 224 -18.68 -9.51 -8.07
N LEU A 225 -17.65 -10.34 -7.92
CA LEU A 225 -17.23 -11.37 -8.84
C LEU A 225 -16.51 -12.47 -8.07
N ALA A 226 -16.78 -13.72 -8.39
CA ALA A 226 -15.93 -14.86 -7.99
C ALA A 226 -15.18 -15.42 -9.19
N ILE A 227 -13.95 -15.86 -8.96
CA ILE A 227 -13.11 -16.51 -9.96
C ILE A 227 -12.75 -17.89 -9.43
N PHE A 228 -13.17 -18.92 -10.13
CA PHE A 228 -12.81 -20.30 -9.82
C PHE A 228 -11.61 -20.72 -10.65
N THR A 229 -10.57 -21.22 -10.01
CA THR A 229 -9.36 -21.71 -10.68
C THR A 229 -9.22 -23.21 -10.48
N GLU A 230 -8.45 -23.86 -11.35
CA GLU A 230 -8.24 -25.31 -11.28
C GLU A 230 -7.60 -25.73 -9.96
N ASP A 231 -6.60 -24.99 -9.51
CA ASP A 231 -5.84 -25.30 -8.31
C ASP A 231 -5.27 -24.03 -7.63
N LYS A 232 -4.36 -24.22 -6.67
CA LYS A 232 -3.68 -23.14 -5.95
C LYS A 232 -2.73 -22.34 -6.84
N PHE A 233 -2.10 -22.96 -7.84
CA PHE A 233 -1.17 -22.26 -8.72
C PHE A 233 -1.94 -21.36 -9.71
N GLY A 234 -3.05 -21.83 -10.27
CA GLY A 234 -4.00 -21.00 -11.01
C GLY A 234 -4.55 -19.84 -10.19
N SER A 235 -4.83 -20.05 -8.89
CA SER A 235 -5.22 -18.97 -7.97
C SER A 235 -4.13 -17.90 -7.80
N LEU A 236 -2.86 -18.33 -7.71
CA LEU A 236 -1.72 -17.42 -7.66
C LEU A 236 -1.58 -16.62 -8.97
N VAL A 237 -1.73 -17.28 -10.12
CA VAL A 237 -1.71 -16.62 -11.44
C VAL A 237 -2.83 -15.60 -11.55
N ALA A 238 -4.05 -15.98 -11.17
CA ALA A 238 -5.20 -15.07 -11.14
C ALA A 238 -4.91 -13.85 -10.26
N ASP A 239 -4.45 -14.07 -9.03
CA ASP A 239 -4.17 -13.02 -8.07
C ASP A 239 -3.15 -12.00 -8.60
N VAL A 240 -2.01 -12.47 -9.11
CA VAL A 240 -0.94 -11.60 -9.60
C VAL A 240 -1.35 -10.84 -10.86
N THR A 241 -1.96 -11.52 -11.82
CA THR A 241 -2.36 -10.91 -13.10
C THR A 241 -3.53 -9.95 -12.94
N LEU A 242 -4.49 -10.22 -12.05
CA LEU A 242 -5.57 -9.28 -11.73
C LEU A 242 -5.04 -8.02 -11.05
N ARG A 243 -4.06 -8.11 -10.15
CA ARG A 243 -3.45 -6.89 -9.56
C ARG A 243 -2.90 -5.99 -10.66
N ALA A 244 -2.06 -6.54 -11.54
CA ALA A 244 -1.50 -5.80 -12.68
C ALA A 244 -2.59 -5.23 -13.62
N TYR A 245 -3.61 -6.03 -13.95
CA TYR A 245 -4.69 -5.60 -14.84
C TYR A 245 -5.56 -4.50 -14.21
N THR A 246 -5.99 -4.68 -12.97
CA THR A 246 -6.91 -3.78 -12.27
C THR A 246 -6.28 -2.42 -11.96
N GLU A 247 -5.00 -2.37 -11.58
CA GLU A 247 -4.25 -1.13 -11.38
C GLU A 247 -4.23 -0.28 -12.66
N SER A 248 -4.03 -0.90 -13.83
CA SER A 248 -3.98 -0.19 -15.11
C SER A 248 -5.33 0.33 -15.62
N LYS A 249 -6.45 -0.17 -15.08
CA LYS A 249 -7.81 0.12 -15.59
C LYS A 249 -8.77 0.70 -14.54
N ASN A 250 -8.28 1.08 -13.35
CA ASN A 250 -9.07 1.63 -12.23
C ASN A 250 -10.23 0.71 -11.78
N LEU A 251 -9.94 -0.59 -11.62
CA LEU A 251 -10.91 -1.61 -11.22
C LEU A 251 -10.78 -1.99 -9.74
N ASP A 252 -11.87 -2.44 -9.13
CA ASP A 252 -11.96 -2.80 -7.71
C ASP A 252 -11.53 -4.26 -7.46
N ARG A 253 -10.22 -4.48 -7.37
CA ARG A 253 -9.63 -5.79 -7.05
C ARG A 253 -10.17 -6.41 -5.75
N ALA A 254 -10.50 -5.59 -4.75
CA ALA A 254 -10.86 -6.05 -3.40
C ALA A 254 -12.24 -6.72 -3.34
N SER A 255 -13.10 -6.47 -4.34
CA SER A 255 -14.42 -7.09 -4.46
C SER A 255 -14.43 -8.38 -5.30
N ILE A 256 -13.26 -8.85 -5.74
CA ILE A 256 -13.09 -10.09 -6.51
C ILE A 256 -12.55 -11.19 -5.60
N GLU A 257 -13.32 -12.26 -5.46
CA GLU A 257 -12.87 -13.48 -4.76
C GLU A 257 -12.22 -14.46 -5.73
N ILE A 258 -11.18 -15.17 -5.27
CA ILE A 258 -10.48 -16.19 -6.04
C ILE A 258 -10.50 -17.49 -5.23
N HIS A 259 -10.98 -18.55 -5.85
CA HIS A 259 -11.18 -19.85 -5.22
C HIS A 259 -10.52 -20.95 -6.06
N GLY A 260 -9.42 -21.49 -5.56
CA GLY A 260 -8.77 -22.66 -6.15
C GLY A 260 -9.53 -23.93 -5.78
N LEU A 261 -9.85 -24.73 -6.79
CA LEU A 261 -10.51 -26.02 -6.62
C LEU A 261 -9.51 -27.15 -6.87
N ASN A 262 -9.97 -28.28 -7.41
CA ASN A 262 -9.12 -29.43 -7.74
C ASN A 262 -9.45 -29.94 -9.16
N GLY A 263 -9.16 -29.11 -10.17
CA GLY A 263 -9.22 -29.43 -11.59
C GLY A 263 -10.23 -28.62 -12.41
N ALA A 264 -9.97 -28.51 -13.72
CA ALA A 264 -10.76 -27.76 -14.69
C ALA A 264 -12.27 -28.02 -14.64
N SER A 265 -12.69 -29.29 -14.60
CA SER A 265 -14.10 -29.68 -14.59
C SER A 265 -14.82 -29.15 -13.35
N SER A 266 -14.18 -29.23 -12.18
CA SER A 266 -14.71 -28.68 -10.94
C SER A 266 -14.86 -27.14 -11.02
N ALA A 267 -13.86 -26.44 -11.55
CA ALA A 267 -13.91 -24.99 -11.75
C ALA A 267 -15.03 -24.55 -12.69
N ARG A 268 -15.15 -25.21 -13.85
CA ARG A 268 -16.22 -24.96 -14.82
C ARG A 268 -17.61 -25.23 -14.22
N ASP A 269 -17.81 -26.41 -13.63
CA ASP A 269 -19.13 -26.85 -13.18
C ASP A 269 -19.61 -26.05 -11.97
N HIS A 270 -18.71 -25.73 -11.04
CA HIS A 270 -19.04 -24.91 -9.88
C HIS A 270 -19.38 -23.47 -10.28
N MET A 271 -18.62 -22.88 -11.21
CA MET A 271 -18.91 -21.57 -11.78
C MET A 271 -20.29 -21.54 -12.48
N ARG A 272 -20.58 -22.51 -13.35
CA ARG A 272 -21.87 -22.57 -14.07
C ARG A 272 -23.04 -22.82 -13.12
N HIS A 273 -22.84 -23.64 -12.08
CA HIS A 273 -23.82 -23.82 -11.02
C HIS A 273 -24.06 -22.51 -10.23
N HIS A 274 -22.98 -21.80 -9.88
CA HIS A 274 -23.08 -20.51 -9.20
C HIS A 274 -23.88 -19.49 -10.03
N ASN A 275 -23.59 -19.38 -11.33
CA ASN A 275 -24.27 -18.43 -12.22
C ASN A 275 -25.73 -18.79 -12.52
N SER A 276 -26.09 -20.07 -12.51
CA SER A 276 -27.47 -20.53 -12.73
C SER A 276 -28.33 -20.48 -11.46
N ASN A 277 -27.72 -20.41 -10.28
CA ASN A 277 -28.43 -20.44 -9.01
C ASN A 277 -28.88 -19.03 -8.58
N PRO A 278 -30.21 -18.78 -8.46
CA PRO A 278 -30.76 -17.45 -8.20
C PRO A 278 -30.47 -16.90 -6.79
N VAL A 279 -29.87 -17.71 -5.91
CA VAL A 279 -29.45 -17.30 -4.57
C VAL A 279 -28.23 -16.39 -4.61
N TYR A 280 -27.32 -16.61 -5.56
CA TYR A 280 -26.12 -15.79 -5.72
C TYR A 280 -26.47 -14.48 -6.42
N LYS A 281 -25.95 -13.37 -5.89
CA LYS A 281 -26.31 -12.00 -6.32
C LYS A 281 -25.28 -11.35 -7.24
N PHE A 282 -24.22 -12.08 -7.57
CA PHE A 282 -23.10 -11.59 -8.36
C PHE A 282 -22.60 -12.71 -9.29
N PRO A 283 -21.99 -12.37 -10.43
CA PRO A 283 -21.50 -13.36 -11.39
C PRO A 283 -20.23 -14.06 -10.91
N SER A 284 -19.90 -15.17 -11.56
CA SER A 284 -18.62 -15.85 -11.42
C SER A 284 -18.05 -16.24 -12.78
N ILE A 285 -16.73 -16.37 -12.84
CA ILE A 285 -16.00 -16.85 -14.01
C ILE A 285 -15.03 -17.96 -13.62
N ALA A 286 -14.60 -18.76 -14.57
CA ALA A 286 -13.53 -19.74 -14.40
C ALA A 286 -12.26 -19.29 -15.11
N LEU A 287 -11.10 -19.36 -14.43
CA LEU A 287 -9.80 -19.27 -15.06
C LEU A 287 -9.22 -20.68 -15.14
N LEU A 288 -9.06 -21.17 -16.37
CA LEU A 288 -8.54 -22.50 -16.67
C LEU A 288 -7.13 -22.43 -17.25
N ASP A 289 -6.44 -23.55 -17.25
CA ASP A 289 -5.13 -23.70 -17.87
C ASP A 289 -5.23 -23.63 -19.40
N GLY A 290 -4.12 -23.29 -20.05
CA GLY A 290 -4.10 -23.08 -21.50
C GLY A 290 -4.39 -24.35 -22.30
N ASP A 291 -4.06 -25.52 -21.75
CA ASP A 291 -4.31 -26.83 -22.37
C ASP A 291 -5.81 -27.18 -22.49
N LYS A 292 -6.67 -26.56 -21.66
CA LYS A 292 -8.13 -26.73 -21.74
C LYS A 292 -8.81 -25.96 -22.85
N ARG A 293 -8.12 -25.02 -23.49
CA ARG A 293 -8.71 -24.14 -24.51
C ARG A 293 -9.28 -24.90 -25.72
N GLU A 294 -8.64 -25.98 -26.13
CA GLU A 294 -9.05 -26.79 -27.30
C GLU A 294 -9.75 -28.10 -26.89
N GLU A 295 -9.94 -28.34 -25.59
CA GLU A 295 -10.59 -29.55 -25.09
C GLU A 295 -12.11 -29.39 -25.11
N SER A 296 -12.80 -30.37 -25.68
CA SER A 296 -14.26 -30.33 -25.81
C SER A 296 -14.94 -30.30 -24.43
N GLY A 297 -15.92 -29.41 -24.29
CA GLY A 297 -16.65 -29.18 -23.03
C GLY A 297 -16.09 -28.06 -22.17
N TYR A 298 -14.99 -27.43 -22.58
CA TYR A 298 -14.41 -26.27 -21.90
C TYR A 298 -14.53 -24.98 -22.70
N GLU A 299 -15.33 -24.95 -23.75
CA GLU A 299 -15.57 -23.77 -24.57
C GLU A 299 -16.28 -22.67 -23.73
N PRO A 300 -15.92 -21.39 -23.90
CA PRO A 300 -16.58 -20.31 -23.17
C PRO A 300 -18.03 -20.12 -23.62
N ASP A 301 -18.92 -20.02 -22.64
CA ASP A 301 -20.28 -19.50 -22.81
C ASP A 301 -20.32 -18.00 -22.50
N PHE A 302 -21.48 -17.39 -22.79
CA PHE A 302 -21.69 -15.97 -22.69
C PHE A 302 -22.56 -15.59 -21.48
N ILE A 303 -22.04 -14.72 -20.61
CA ILE A 303 -22.78 -14.08 -19.54
C ILE A 303 -23.35 -12.77 -20.07
N GLN A 304 -24.67 -12.64 -20.05
CA GLN A 304 -25.36 -11.41 -20.41
C GLN A 304 -25.40 -10.45 -19.22
N ILE A 305 -24.95 -9.21 -19.44
CA ILE A 305 -24.95 -8.16 -18.43
C ILE A 305 -26.02 -7.14 -18.80
N PRO A 306 -27.07 -6.95 -17.97
CA PRO A 306 -28.06 -5.91 -18.20
C PRO A 306 -27.37 -4.54 -18.14
N SER A 307 -27.36 -3.82 -19.25
CA SER A 307 -26.87 -2.45 -19.32
C SER A 307 -28.07 -1.48 -19.44
N ASN A 308 -27.90 -0.25 -18.95
CA ASN A 308 -28.95 0.78 -18.98
C ASN A 308 -29.17 1.39 -20.39
N GLU A 309 -28.33 1.04 -21.36
CA GLU A 309 -28.46 1.43 -22.76
C GLU A 309 -29.01 0.24 -23.56
N GLU A 310 -29.63 0.47 -24.73
CA GLU A 310 -30.28 -0.56 -25.58
C GLU A 310 -29.35 -1.70 -26.07
N HIS A 311 -28.11 -1.78 -25.57
CA HIS A 311 -27.13 -2.82 -25.86
C HIS A 311 -26.91 -3.73 -24.64
N THR A 312 -27.00 -5.04 -24.85
CA THR A 312 -26.57 -6.05 -23.86
C THR A 312 -25.06 -6.25 -24.01
N GLU A 313 -24.29 -5.99 -22.96
CA GLU A 313 -22.87 -6.36 -22.93
C GLU A 313 -22.73 -7.86 -22.68
N ILE A 314 -21.76 -8.47 -23.37
CA ILE A 314 -21.50 -9.91 -23.30
C ILE A 314 -20.09 -10.12 -22.76
N ALA A 315 -19.94 -11.08 -21.84
CA ALA A 315 -18.65 -11.51 -21.29
C ALA A 315 -18.51 -13.03 -21.35
N HIS A 316 -17.27 -13.52 -21.47
CA HIS A 316 -17.00 -14.95 -21.37
C HIS A 316 -17.10 -15.44 -19.91
N ASP A 317 -17.71 -16.60 -19.69
CA ASP A 317 -17.75 -17.28 -18.39
C ASP A 317 -16.44 -18.01 -18.07
N ILE A 318 -15.70 -18.44 -19.11
CA ILE A 318 -14.40 -19.09 -19.03
C ILE A 318 -13.33 -18.22 -19.69
N VAL A 319 -12.23 -18.02 -18.99
CA VAL A 319 -10.99 -17.44 -19.49
C VAL A 319 -9.83 -18.42 -19.27
N TYR A 320 -8.73 -18.24 -19.99
CA TYR A 320 -7.60 -19.18 -19.95
C TYR A 320 -6.30 -18.46 -19.65
N ILE A 321 -5.42 -19.12 -18.90
CA ILE A 321 -4.01 -18.78 -18.86
C ILE A 321 -3.45 -18.93 -20.28
N PRO A 322 -2.59 -18.02 -20.77
CA PRO A 322 -2.12 -18.05 -22.15
C PRO A 322 -1.27 -19.30 -22.45
N GLY A 323 -1.26 -19.68 -23.73
CA GLY A 323 -0.58 -20.90 -24.20
C GLY A 323 -1.53 -22.07 -24.42
N THR A 324 -0.95 -23.24 -24.70
CA THR A 324 -1.64 -24.53 -24.94
C THR A 324 -1.16 -25.61 -23.97
N THR A 325 -0.46 -25.21 -22.91
CA THR A 325 0.17 -26.09 -21.91
C THR A 325 -0.23 -25.64 -20.50
N MET A 326 0.13 -26.45 -19.51
CA MET A 326 0.02 -26.07 -18.10
C MET A 326 0.81 -24.78 -17.79
N PRO A 327 0.34 -23.97 -16.83
CA PRO A 327 0.86 -22.64 -16.57
C PRO A 327 2.32 -22.63 -16.13
N GLU A 328 2.80 -23.64 -15.40
CA GLU A 328 4.21 -23.74 -15.00
C GLU A 328 5.11 -23.80 -16.22
N THR A 329 4.75 -24.63 -17.21
CA THR A 329 5.49 -24.76 -18.48
C THR A 329 5.47 -23.44 -19.22
N TYR A 330 4.29 -22.85 -19.42
CA TYR A 330 4.18 -21.61 -20.19
C TYR A 330 5.00 -20.47 -19.58
N ILE A 331 4.89 -20.26 -18.27
CA ILE A 331 5.54 -19.15 -17.57
C ILE A 331 7.05 -19.30 -17.60
N ILE A 332 7.57 -20.48 -17.27
CA ILE A 332 9.02 -20.67 -17.24
C ILE A 332 9.62 -20.66 -18.65
N ASP A 333 8.91 -21.15 -19.67
CA ASP A 333 9.33 -21.04 -21.07
C ASP A 333 9.43 -19.57 -21.49
N LYS A 334 8.41 -18.75 -21.17
CA LYS A 334 8.42 -17.31 -21.48
C LYS A 334 9.57 -16.60 -20.79
N ILE A 335 9.83 -16.89 -19.51
CA ILE A 335 10.96 -16.32 -18.78
C ILE A 335 12.28 -16.77 -19.40
N PHE A 336 12.49 -18.08 -19.55
CA PHE A 336 13.74 -18.67 -20.02
C PHE A 336 14.17 -18.11 -21.38
N HIS A 337 13.28 -18.12 -22.38
CA HIS A 337 13.61 -17.64 -23.73
C HIS A 337 13.82 -16.12 -23.83
N ASN A 338 13.45 -15.36 -22.79
CA ASN A 338 13.57 -13.90 -22.79
C ASN A 338 14.53 -13.37 -21.72
N ILE A 339 15.11 -14.22 -20.87
CA ILE A 339 15.90 -13.82 -19.70
C ILE A 339 17.15 -13.02 -20.08
N GLU A 340 17.68 -13.26 -21.28
CA GLU A 340 18.84 -12.55 -21.84
C GLU A 340 18.46 -11.39 -22.77
N VAL A 341 17.31 -11.50 -23.44
CA VAL A 341 16.91 -10.57 -24.50
C VAL A 341 16.14 -9.38 -23.94
N LYS A 342 15.30 -9.57 -22.93
CA LYS A 342 14.52 -8.47 -22.32
C LYS A 342 15.35 -7.73 -21.27
N PRO A 343 15.49 -6.39 -21.40
CA PRO A 343 16.24 -5.59 -20.43
C PRO A 343 15.75 -5.78 -19.00
N ASN A 344 16.69 -6.00 -18.08
CA ASN A 344 16.48 -6.13 -16.64
C ASN A 344 15.57 -7.30 -16.22
N LEU A 345 15.21 -8.24 -17.11
CA LEU A 345 14.31 -9.34 -16.77
C LEU A 345 14.94 -10.25 -15.70
N LEU A 346 16.20 -10.66 -15.89
CA LEU A 346 16.96 -11.43 -14.92
C LEU A 346 17.08 -10.70 -13.57
N GLY A 347 17.45 -9.41 -13.59
CA GLY A 347 17.55 -8.62 -12.36
C GLY A 347 16.23 -8.51 -11.60
N LYS A 348 15.11 -8.35 -12.31
CA LYS A 348 13.76 -8.35 -11.71
C LYS A 348 13.40 -9.71 -11.13
N LEU A 349 13.71 -10.80 -11.84
CA LEU A 349 13.51 -12.16 -11.33
C LEU A 349 14.32 -12.39 -10.04
N THR A 350 15.59 -11.99 -10.02
CA THR A 350 16.47 -12.12 -8.84
C THR A 350 15.92 -11.38 -7.63
N VAL A 351 15.48 -10.13 -7.80
CA VAL A 351 14.87 -9.36 -6.70
C VAL A 351 13.53 -9.96 -6.29
N ALA A 352 12.71 -10.45 -7.24
CA ALA A 352 11.43 -11.10 -6.93
C ALA A 352 11.60 -12.41 -6.17
N LEU A 353 12.72 -13.11 -6.37
CA LEU A 353 13.16 -14.27 -5.58
C LEU A 353 13.70 -13.89 -4.19
N GLN A 354 13.69 -12.60 -3.83
CA GLN A 354 14.23 -12.05 -2.57
C GLN A 354 15.75 -12.23 -2.45
N LEU A 355 16.45 -12.22 -3.59
CA LEU A 355 17.90 -12.36 -3.67
C LEU A 355 18.54 -11.02 -4.09
N ASP A 356 19.78 -10.80 -3.64
CA ASP A 356 20.51 -9.57 -3.95
C ASP A 356 20.98 -9.53 -5.42
N THR A 357 21.14 -8.32 -5.98
CA THR A 357 21.59 -8.08 -7.36
C THR A 357 22.82 -8.89 -7.80
N PRO A 358 23.86 -9.11 -6.96
CA PRO A 358 25.02 -9.94 -7.34
C PRO A 358 24.69 -11.42 -7.63
N MET A 359 23.53 -11.91 -7.16
CA MET A 359 23.12 -13.32 -7.35
C MET A 359 22.50 -13.61 -8.73
N GLN A 360 22.39 -12.61 -9.61
CA GLN A 360 21.80 -12.77 -10.95
C GLN A 360 22.41 -13.92 -11.76
N ASN A 361 23.73 -14.09 -11.75
CA ASN A 361 24.37 -15.18 -12.49
C ASN A 361 23.97 -16.55 -11.93
N ARG A 362 23.92 -16.71 -10.61
CA ARG A 362 23.47 -17.94 -9.96
C ARG A 362 22.00 -18.25 -10.26
N VAL A 363 21.14 -17.23 -10.23
CA VAL A 363 19.72 -17.39 -10.60
C VAL A 363 19.57 -17.85 -12.04
N ARG A 364 20.36 -17.28 -12.97
CA ARG A 364 20.37 -17.71 -14.38
C ARG A 364 20.76 -19.18 -14.49
N GLU A 365 21.91 -19.55 -13.91
CA GLU A 365 22.46 -20.90 -13.99
C GLU A 365 21.49 -21.96 -13.44
N VAL A 366 20.92 -21.73 -12.24
CA VAL A 366 19.94 -22.65 -11.65
C VAL A 366 18.67 -22.75 -12.49
N THR A 367 18.16 -21.62 -12.98
CA THR A 367 16.94 -21.61 -13.82
C THR A 367 17.19 -22.38 -15.12
N GLU A 368 18.34 -22.18 -15.75
CA GLU A 368 18.72 -22.87 -16.99
C GLU A 368 18.93 -24.38 -16.77
N GLU A 369 19.66 -24.76 -15.71
CA GLU A 369 19.89 -26.16 -15.37
C GLU A 369 18.55 -26.88 -15.10
N ARG A 370 17.66 -26.29 -14.30
CA ARG A 370 16.34 -26.86 -14.02
C ARG A 370 15.41 -26.84 -15.21
N TYR A 371 15.50 -25.83 -16.07
CA TYR A 371 14.72 -25.79 -17.30
C TYR A 371 14.95 -27.02 -18.17
N TYR A 372 16.21 -27.45 -18.32
CA TYR A 372 16.59 -28.61 -19.14
C TYR A 372 16.52 -29.96 -18.40
N SER A 373 16.80 -30.00 -17.10
CA SER A 373 16.90 -31.25 -16.34
C SER A 373 15.58 -31.71 -15.72
N ASN A 374 14.64 -30.79 -15.44
CA ASN A 374 13.36 -31.11 -14.83
C ASN A 374 12.49 -31.97 -15.77
N ARG A 375 11.92 -33.05 -15.23
CA ARG A 375 11.04 -33.99 -15.96
C ARG A 375 9.56 -33.87 -15.58
N GLU A 376 9.26 -33.12 -14.54
CA GLU A 376 7.91 -32.91 -14.01
C GLU A 376 7.72 -31.44 -13.71
N ARG A 377 7.04 -30.74 -14.62
CA ARG A 377 7.00 -29.27 -14.61
C ARG A 377 6.29 -28.69 -13.40
N HIS A 378 5.32 -29.40 -12.82
CA HIS A 378 4.67 -28.99 -11.56
C HIS A 378 5.66 -28.82 -10.39
N LEU A 379 6.80 -29.53 -10.43
CA LEU A 379 7.85 -29.45 -9.40
C LEU A 379 8.99 -28.49 -9.76
N ILE A 380 8.93 -27.81 -10.90
CA ILE A 380 10.09 -27.01 -11.35
C ILE A 380 10.41 -25.87 -10.38
N PHE A 381 9.39 -25.20 -9.85
CA PHE A 381 9.59 -24.08 -8.94
C PHE A 381 10.06 -24.51 -7.56
N SER A 382 9.65 -25.69 -7.06
CA SER A 382 10.17 -26.21 -5.81
C SER A 382 11.65 -26.57 -5.95
N GLN A 383 12.02 -27.22 -7.06
CA GLN A 383 13.40 -27.62 -7.34
C GLN A 383 14.33 -26.43 -7.57
N ILE A 384 13.87 -25.37 -8.26
CA ILE A 384 14.62 -24.12 -8.36
C ILE A 384 14.83 -23.51 -6.97
N GLY A 385 13.82 -23.57 -6.09
CA GLY A 385 13.93 -23.11 -4.71
C GLY A 385 14.96 -23.87 -3.89
N GLU A 386 14.98 -25.20 -4.00
CA GLU A 386 15.98 -26.08 -3.36
C GLU A 386 17.42 -25.67 -3.73
N ASP A 387 17.69 -25.40 -5.00
CA ASP A 387 19.03 -25.05 -5.50
C ASP A 387 19.46 -23.60 -5.18
N LEU A 388 18.48 -22.72 -4.94
CA LEU A 388 18.69 -21.33 -4.52
C LEU A 388 18.65 -21.20 -3.00
N ASP A 389 19.35 -22.07 -2.28
CA ASP A 389 19.48 -22.04 -0.81
C ASP A 389 18.14 -22.32 -0.08
N PHE A 390 17.36 -23.29 -0.58
CA PHE A 390 16.09 -23.72 0.01
C PHE A 390 15.03 -22.61 0.14
N LEU A 391 14.93 -21.76 -0.89
CA LEU A 391 13.80 -20.84 -1.00
C LEU A 391 12.48 -21.62 -1.04
N SER A 392 11.47 -21.09 -0.35
CA SER A 392 10.13 -21.65 -0.36
C SER A 392 9.57 -21.69 -1.79
N GLU A 393 8.94 -22.81 -2.15
CA GLU A 393 8.25 -22.97 -3.43
C GLU A 393 7.26 -21.84 -3.71
N ASP A 394 6.54 -21.35 -2.70
CA ASP A 394 5.59 -20.24 -2.83
C ASP A 394 6.27 -18.93 -3.25
N VAL A 395 7.49 -18.67 -2.73
CA VAL A 395 8.31 -17.51 -3.10
C VAL A 395 8.75 -17.63 -4.56
N VAL A 396 9.24 -18.81 -4.95
CA VAL A 396 9.70 -19.05 -6.33
C VAL A 396 8.54 -18.94 -7.32
N LYS A 397 7.41 -19.62 -7.06
CA LYS A 397 6.19 -19.53 -7.86
C LYS A 397 5.76 -18.07 -8.04
N ARG A 398 5.66 -17.32 -6.94
CA ARG A 398 5.27 -15.90 -7.00
C ARG A 398 6.27 -15.05 -7.77
N ALA A 399 7.57 -15.30 -7.62
CA ALA A 399 8.61 -14.56 -8.33
C ALA A 399 8.50 -14.75 -9.84
N PHE A 400 8.36 -15.99 -10.31
CA PHE A 400 8.20 -16.29 -11.74
C PHE A 400 6.90 -15.70 -12.31
N VAL A 401 5.77 -15.89 -11.64
CA VAL A 401 4.46 -15.37 -12.08
C VAL A 401 4.48 -13.84 -12.14
N THR A 402 5.01 -13.16 -11.11
CA THR A 402 5.10 -11.69 -11.06
C THR A 402 6.02 -11.15 -12.15
N THR A 403 7.18 -11.77 -12.33
CA THR A 403 8.14 -11.36 -13.36
C THR A 403 7.55 -11.53 -14.76
N TRP A 404 6.86 -12.63 -15.01
CA TRP A 404 6.18 -12.88 -16.28
C TRP A 404 5.04 -11.87 -16.52
N ALA A 405 4.12 -11.70 -15.58
CA ALA A 405 3.00 -10.77 -15.71
C ALA A 405 3.44 -9.32 -15.96
N TYR A 406 4.54 -8.89 -15.33
CA TYR A 406 5.12 -7.57 -15.58
C TYR A 406 5.78 -7.48 -16.96
N ALA A 407 6.52 -8.51 -17.37
CA ALA A 407 7.29 -8.48 -18.60
C ALA A 407 6.43 -8.65 -19.86
N PHE A 408 5.25 -9.27 -19.75
CA PHE A 408 4.35 -9.58 -20.86
C PHE A 408 2.92 -9.10 -20.54
N PRO A 409 2.67 -7.78 -20.49
CA PRO A 409 1.35 -7.24 -20.20
C PRO A 409 0.28 -7.68 -21.22
N GLU A 410 0.68 -8.00 -22.46
CA GLU A 410 -0.19 -8.57 -23.49
C GLU A 410 -0.79 -9.92 -23.09
N ASP A 411 -0.04 -10.74 -22.35
CA ASP A 411 -0.51 -12.03 -21.83
C ASP A 411 -1.58 -11.78 -20.76
N VAL A 412 -1.34 -10.81 -19.87
CA VAL A 412 -2.30 -10.39 -18.83
C VAL A 412 -3.59 -9.84 -19.46
N GLU A 413 -3.47 -8.99 -20.47
CA GLU A 413 -4.62 -8.46 -21.20
C GLU A 413 -5.41 -9.56 -21.92
N ALA A 414 -4.72 -10.56 -22.49
CA ALA A 414 -5.37 -11.69 -23.17
C ALA A 414 -6.21 -12.56 -22.22
N ILE A 415 -5.83 -12.67 -20.94
CA ILE A 415 -6.61 -13.39 -19.91
C ILE A 415 -7.91 -12.63 -19.61
N TRP A 416 -7.82 -11.33 -19.32
CA TRP A 416 -8.91 -10.59 -18.67
C TRP A 416 -9.80 -9.80 -19.62
N ASN A 417 -9.32 -9.43 -20.83
CA ASN A 417 -10.13 -8.71 -21.81
C ASN A 417 -11.45 -9.43 -22.18
N PRO A 418 -11.51 -10.76 -22.36
CA PRO A 418 -12.75 -11.46 -22.69
C PRO A 418 -13.87 -11.35 -21.64
N CYS A 419 -13.51 -11.05 -20.38
CA CYS A 419 -14.47 -10.91 -19.27
C CYS A 419 -14.45 -9.50 -18.65
N ARG A 420 -13.83 -8.51 -19.31
CA ARG A 420 -13.57 -7.18 -18.75
C ARG A 420 -14.82 -6.48 -18.22
N THR A 421 -15.96 -6.66 -18.86
CA THR A 421 -17.24 -6.04 -18.49
C THR A 421 -17.81 -6.56 -17.17
N LEU A 422 -17.42 -7.78 -16.75
CA LEU A 422 -17.78 -8.34 -15.44
C LEU A 422 -16.88 -7.84 -14.31
N LEU A 423 -15.70 -7.29 -14.62
CA LEU A 423 -14.77 -6.84 -13.60
C LEU A 423 -15.32 -5.59 -12.89
N PRO A 424 -15.46 -5.63 -11.55
CA PRO A 424 -16.06 -4.55 -10.79
C PRO A 424 -15.21 -3.28 -10.91
N ARG A 425 -15.85 -2.16 -11.24
CA ARG A 425 -15.22 -0.84 -11.22
C ARG A 425 -15.22 -0.28 -9.80
N LEU A 426 -14.21 0.53 -9.48
CA LEU A 426 -14.23 1.35 -8.28
C LEU A 426 -15.46 2.26 -8.36
N ASN A 427 -16.28 2.27 -7.31
CA ASN A 427 -17.37 3.22 -7.22
C ASN A 427 -16.75 4.60 -7.04
N ASN A 428 -16.98 5.52 -7.98
CA ASN A 428 -16.58 6.92 -7.86
C ASN A 428 -17.22 7.59 -6.64
#